data_AF-A0A1A8P442-F1
#
_entry.id   AF-A0A1A8P442-F1
#
_cell.length_a   1.000
_cell.length_b   1.000
_cell.length_c   1.000
_cell.angle_alpha   90.00
_cell.angle_beta   90.00
_cell.angle_gamma   90.00
#
_symmetry.space_group_name_H-M   'P 1'
#
loop_
_entity.id
_entity.type
_entity.pdbx_description
1 polymer ?
#
loop_
_entity_poly.entity_id
_entity_poly.type
_entity_poly.pdbx_seq_one_letter_code
_entity_poly.pdbx_strand_id
1 'polypeptide(L)'
;MAVEEEGLRVFQSVKIKIGEAKNIPPYPGPNRMRDCYCTVNLDQEEVFRTKIVEKSLCPFYGEDFYCEIPRSFRHLSFYIFDRDVFRRDSSIGKVAVKKEDLQKYHGKDTWFQLQPVSADSEVQGKVHLELRLSEVITDSGAINHKLA
;
A
#
# COMPACT_ATOMS: atom_id res chain seq x y z
N MET A 1 6.32 10.13 10.72
CA MET A 1 6.62 11.40 11.42
C MET A 1 5.95 11.35 12.79
N ALA A 2 6.76 11.41 13.85
CA ALA A 2 6.28 11.37 15.23
C ALA A 2 5.70 12.74 15.60
N VAL A 3 4.50 12.75 16.19
CA VAL A 3 4.01 13.93 16.91
C VAL A 3 4.48 13.74 18.34
N GLU A 4 5.38 14.62 18.80
CA GLU A 4 5.88 14.64 20.16
C GLU A 4 4.85 15.31 21.05
N GLU A 5 4.08 14.49 21.78
CA GLU A 5 3.29 14.90 22.92
C GLU A 5 3.80 14.05 24.09
N GLU A 6 4.41 14.72 25.08
CA GLU A 6 4.97 14.21 26.34
C GLU A 6 5.42 12.72 26.38
N GLY A 7 6.74 12.51 26.22
CA GLY A 7 7.50 11.55 27.02
C GLY A 7 7.43 10.05 26.71
N LEU A 8 6.56 9.55 25.81
CA LEU A 8 6.60 8.13 25.40
C LEU A 8 6.39 7.93 23.90
N ARG A 9 7.48 7.61 23.19
CA ARG A 9 7.40 7.12 21.80
C ARG A 9 6.95 5.66 21.81
N VAL A 10 5.64 5.43 21.69
CA VAL A 10 5.10 4.08 21.41
C VAL A 10 5.33 3.76 19.94
N PHE A 11 6.25 2.84 19.67
CA PHE A 11 6.43 2.21 18.38
C PHE A 11 5.52 0.99 18.28
N GLN A 12 4.81 0.87 17.16
CA GLN A 12 4.07 -0.34 16.82
C GLN A 12 4.83 -1.05 15.71
N SER A 13 4.76 -2.37 15.68
CA SER A 13 5.34 -3.16 14.60
C SER A 13 4.40 -4.27 14.17
N VAL A 14 4.62 -4.76 12.96
CA VAL A 14 3.89 -5.89 12.39
C VAL A 14 4.88 -6.91 11.86
N LYS A 15 4.62 -8.19 12.16
CA LYS A 15 5.26 -9.32 11.49
C LYS A 15 4.27 -9.86 10.46
N ILE A 16 4.73 -10.00 9.23
CA ILE A 16 3.96 -10.43 8.08
C ILE A 16 4.61 -11.70 7.55
N LYS A 17 3.81 -12.72 7.23
CA LYS A 17 4.26 -13.91 6.51
C LYS A 17 3.55 -13.96 5.17
N ILE A 18 4.31 -13.91 4.09
CA ILE A 18 3.80 -13.93 2.72
C ILE A 18 3.92 -15.37 2.23
N GLY A 19 2.79 -16.07 2.18
CA GLY A 19 2.71 -17.44 1.69
C GLY A 19 2.78 -17.48 0.16
N GLU A 20 1.64 -17.67 -0.48
CA GLU A 20 1.54 -17.84 -1.93
C GLU A 20 0.32 -17.12 -2.51
N ALA A 21 0.37 -16.86 -3.81
CA ALA A 21 -0.80 -16.51 -4.60
C ALA A 21 -1.24 -17.69 -5.46
N LYS A 22 -2.52 -17.74 -5.86
CA LYS A 22 -3.07 -18.79 -6.71
C LYS A 22 -4.09 -18.23 -7.68
N ASN A 23 -4.38 -18.99 -8.73
CA ASN A 23 -5.32 -18.63 -9.78
C ASN A 23 -4.96 -17.31 -10.48
N ILE A 24 -3.66 -17.06 -10.67
CA ILE A 24 -3.20 -15.90 -11.43
C ILE A 24 -3.66 -16.04 -12.90
N PRO A 25 -4.30 -15.02 -13.49
CA PRO A 25 -4.72 -15.08 -14.88
C PRO A 25 -3.51 -15.29 -15.81
N PRO A 26 -3.53 -16.20 -16.78
CA PRO A 26 -2.40 -16.38 -17.70
C PRO A 26 -2.21 -15.19 -18.64
N TYR A 27 -1.06 -15.09 -19.30
CA TYR A 27 -0.92 -14.25 -20.49
C TYR A 27 -1.76 -14.79 -21.66
N PRO A 28 -2.24 -13.92 -22.56
CA PRO A 28 -2.79 -14.37 -23.83
C PRO A 28 -1.66 -14.89 -24.73
N GLY A 29 -1.92 -15.99 -25.45
CA GLY A 29 -0.96 -16.57 -26.40
C GLY A 29 -0.22 -17.81 -25.89
N PRO A 30 0.84 -18.24 -26.60
CA PRO A 30 1.48 -19.53 -26.35
C PRO A 30 2.30 -19.58 -25.05
N ASN A 31 2.96 -18.48 -24.67
CA ASN A 31 3.60 -18.39 -23.36
C ASN A 31 2.59 -17.86 -22.33
N ARG A 32 2.03 -18.76 -21.53
CA ARG A 32 0.92 -18.46 -20.61
C ARG A 32 1.36 -18.11 -19.20
N MET A 33 2.65 -18.29 -18.87
CA MET A 33 3.17 -18.19 -17.51
C MET A 33 3.62 -16.77 -17.17
N ARG A 34 3.60 -16.41 -15.88
CA ARG A 34 3.97 -15.09 -15.37
C ARG A 34 5.14 -15.16 -14.40
N ASP A 35 5.84 -14.04 -14.26
CA ASP A 35 6.94 -13.89 -13.32
C ASP A 35 6.48 -12.98 -12.18
N CYS A 36 6.01 -13.58 -11.09
CA CYS A 36 5.25 -12.85 -10.09
C CYS A 36 6.09 -12.46 -8.86
N TYR A 37 5.80 -11.30 -8.29
CA TYR A 37 6.29 -10.91 -6.95
C TYR A 37 5.18 -10.19 -6.18
N CYS A 38 5.31 -10.17 -4.85
CA CYS A 38 4.43 -9.45 -3.95
C CYS A 38 5.13 -8.22 -3.38
N THR A 39 4.43 -7.09 -3.30
CA THR A 39 4.86 -5.95 -2.49
C THR A 39 3.99 -5.82 -1.26
N VAL A 40 4.56 -5.29 -0.18
CA VAL A 40 3.83 -4.86 1.02
C VAL A 40 3.94 -3.36 1.11
N ASN A 41 2.80 -2.70 1.24
CA ASN A 41 2.71 -1.25 1.27
C ASN A 41 1.99 -0.78 2.52
N LEU A 42 2.55 0.23 3.19
CA LEU A 42 1.83 1.03 4.18
C LEU A 42 1.25 2.24 3.47
N ASP A 43 -0.07 2.25 3.33
CA ASP A 43 -0.79 3.16 2.44
C ASP A 43 -0.21 3.13 1.01
N GLN A 44 0.58 4.14 0.65
CA GLN A 44 1.21 4.28 -0.67
C GLN A 44 2.71 3.95 -0.66
N GLU A 45 3.31 3.74 0.51
CA GLU A 45 4.74 3.51 0.64
C GLU A 45 5.03 2.01 0.63
N GLU A 46 5.80 1.56 -0.36
CA GLU A 46 6.31 0.18 -0.38
C GLU A 46 7.36 0.02 0.72
N VAL A 47 7.11 -0.91 1.63
CA VAL A 47 8.01 -1.23 2.75
C VAL A 47 8.72 -2.56 2.59
N PHE A 48 8.21 -3.42 1.69
CA PHE A 48 8.83 -4.71 1.37
C PHE A 48 8.46 -5.19 -0.02
N ARG A 49 9.33 -6.01 -0.60
CA ARG A 49 9.10 -6.72 -1.85
C ARG A 49 9.71 -8.12 -1.76
N THR A 50 8.94 -9.12 -2.19
CA THR A 50 9.43 -10.50 -2.29
C THR A 50 10.39 -10.67 -3.47
N LYS A 51 11.09 -11.80 -3.49
CA LYS A 51 11.72 -12.32 -4.70
C LYS A 51 10.66 -12.61 -5.76
N ILE A 52 11.13 -12.59 -7.01
CA ILE A 52 10.33 -12.95 -8.17
C ILE A 52 10.29 -14.48 -8.27
N VAL A 53 9.09 -15.02 -8.42
CA VAL A 53 8.86 -16.42 -8.76
C VAL A 53 8.53 -16.49 -10.25
N GLU A 54 9.48 -17.02 -11.01
CA GLU A 54 9.35 -17.10 -12.47
C GLU A 54 8.39 -18.20 -12.91
N LYS A 55 7.73 -17.97 -14.03
CA LYS A 55 6.92 -18.93 -14.79
C LYS A 55 5.93 -19.72 -13.92
N SER A 56 5.15 -19.03 -13.09
CA SER A 56 4.13 -19.65 -12.24
C SER A 56 2.80 -18.89 -12.27
N LEU A 57 1.69 -19.63 -12.21
CA LEU A 57 0.35 -19.07 -11.96
C LEU A 57 -0.13 -19.31 -10.52
N CYS A 58 0.74 -19.94 -9.71
CA CYS A 58 0.59 -20.19 -8.29
C CYS A 58 1.94 -19.95 -7.59
N PRO A 59 2.44 -18.71 -7.56
CA PRO A 59 3.76 -18.41 -7.00
C PRO A 59 3.77 -18.59 -5.48
N PHE A 60 4.69 -19.40 -4.98
CA PHE A 60 4.98 -19.53 -3.54
C PHE A 60 6.18 -18.66 -3.18
N TYR A 61 5.98 -17.67 -2.31
CA TYR A 61 7.02 -16.74 -1.88
C TYR A 61 7.72 -17.25 -0.63
N GLY A 62 6.94 -17.62 0.40
CA GLY A 62 7.47 -18.16 1.66
C GLY A 62 8.37 -17.19 2.42
N GLU A 63 8.08 -15.88 2.36
CA GLU A 63 8.91 -14.84 2.95
C GLU A 63 8.28 -14.21 4.20
N ASP A 64 9.09 -14.06 5.25
CA ASP A 64 8.73 -13.37 6.48
C ASP A 64 9.29 -11.95 6.45
N PHE A 65 8.46 -10.97 6.80
CA PHE A 65 8.83 -9.55 6.87
C PHE A 65 8.42 -8.95 8.21
N TYR A 66 9.21 -7.99 8.70
CA TYR A 66 8.94 -7.25 9.93
C TYR A 66 9.20 -5.77 9.67
N CYS A 67 8.25 -4.91 10.04
CA CYS A 67 8.47 -3.46 10.03
C CYS A 67 7.80 -2.76 11.19
N GLU A 68 8.31 -1.57 11.48
CA GLU A 68 7.61 -0.59 12.29
C GLU A 68 6.48 0.03 11.47
N ILE A 69 5.33 0.25 12.12
CA ILE A 69 4.15 0.85 11.50
C ILE A 69 3.86 2.22 12.15
N PRO A 70 3.65 3.28 11.35
CA PRO A 70 3.27 4.59 11.87
C PRO A 70 1.97 4.53 12.69
N ARG A 71 1.74 5.47 13.61
CA ARG A 71 0.43 5.56 14.27
C ARG A 71 -0.71 5.91 13.29
N SER A 72 -0.41 6.62 12.20
CA SER A 72 -1.39 7.22 11.31
C SER A 72 -1.72 6.46 10.02
N PHE A 73 -1.09 5.31 9.72
CA PHE A 73 -1.41 4.60 8.47
C PHE A 73 -2.84 4.07 8.47
N ARG A 74 -3.45 3.99 7.28
CA ARG A 74 -4.84 3.54 7.13
C ARG A 74 -4.92 2.10 6.66
N HIS A 75 -4.08 1.71 5.70
CA HIS A 75 -4.12 0.40 5.08
C HIS A 75 -2.74 -0.25 5.03
N LEU A 76 -2.69 -1.53 5.36
CA LEU A 76 -1.61 -2.43 4.98
C LEU A 76 -2.06 -3.15 3.71
N SER A 77 -1.40 -2.87 2.60
CA SER A 77 -1.79 -3.40 1.28
C SER A 77 -0.75 -4.35 0.74
N PHE A 78 -1.22 -5.36 0.02
CA PHE A 78 -0.43 -6.38 -0.64
C PHE A 78 -0.77 -6.36 -2.12
N TYR A 79 0.23 -6.19 -2.97
CA TYR A 79 0.05 -6.17 -4.41
C TYR A 79 0.77 -7.35 -5.02
N ILE A 80 0.10 -8.04 -5.94
CA ILE A 80 0.75 -9.04 -6.79
C ILE A 80 1.06 -8.36 -8.11
N PHE A 81 2.33 -8.35 -8.48
CA PHE A 81 2.82 -7.82 -9.75
C PHE A 81 3.30 -8.94 -10.66
N ASP A 82 3.19 -8.68 -11.96
CA ASP A 82 3.89 -9.41 -13.00
C ASP A 82 5.10 -8.61 -13.46
N ARG A 83 6.28 -9.20 -13.33
CA ARG A 83 7.54 -8.62 -13.79
C ARG A 83 7.60 -8.73 -15.30
N ASP A 84 7.83 -7.60 -15.96
CA ASP A 84 8.13 -7.57 -17.40
C ASP A 84 9.54 -7.00 -17.61
N VAL A 85 10.39 -7.70 -18.35
CA VAL A 85 11.76 -7.27 -18.62
C VAL A 85 11.80 -6.07 -19.58
N PHE A 86 10.82 -5.97 -20.48
CA PHE A 86 10.78 -4.96 -21.55
C PHE A 86 9.77 -3.84 -21.29
N ARG A 87 8.88 -4.00 -20.31
CA ARG A 87 7.83 -3.03 -19.97
C ARG A 87 7.85 -2.72 -18.48
N ARG A 88 7.05 -1.73 -18.08
CA ARG A 88 6.77 -1.51 -16.66
C ARG A 88 5.98 -2.71 -16.12
N ASP A 89 6.34 -3.15 -14.93
CA ASP A 89 5.62 -4.19 -14.20
C ASP A 89 4.15 -3.82 -14.06
N SER A 90 3.29 -4.83 -14.25
CA SER A 90 1.85 -4.65 -14.21
C SER A 90 1.28 -5.26 -12.93
N SER A 91 0.40 -4.54 -12.26
CA SER A 91 -0.32 -5.07 -11.11
C SER A 91 -1.38 -6.05 -11.60
N ILE A 92 -1.37 -7.26 -11.03
CA ILE A 92 -2.37 -8.29 -11.29
C ILE A 92 -3.59 -8.06 -10.38
N GLY A 93 -3.35 -7.70 -9.12
CA GLY A 93 -4.40 -7.46 -8.14
C GLY A 93 -3.85 -7.05 -6.79
N LYS A 94 -4.75 -6.63 -5.90
CA LYS A 94 -4.40 -6.16 -4.56
C LYS A 94 -5.30 -6.71 -3.47
N VAL A 95 -4.77 -6.73 -2.25
CA VAL A 95 -5.52 -6.89 -1.01
C VAL A 95 -5.18 -5.69 -0.13
N ALA A 96 -6.17 -5.05 0.47
CA ALA A 96 -5.96 -3.97 1.42
C ALA A 96 -6.63 -4.32 2.74
N VAL A 97 -5.85 -4.38 3.82
CA VAL A 97 -6.35 -4.59 5.17
C VAL A 97 -6.31 -3.27 5.90
N LYS A 98 -7.46 -2.81 6.42
CA LYS A 98 -7.51 -1.60 7.25
C LYS A 98 -6.75 -1.82 8.55
N LYS A 99 -6.12 -0.77 9.05
CA LYS A 99 -5.41 -0.80 10.34
C LYS A 99 -6.28 -1.35 11.47
N GLU A 100 -7.53 -0.93 11.54
CA GLU A 100 -8.52 -1.36 12.55
C GLU A 100 -8.86 -2.86 12.48
N ASP A 101 -8.63 -3.50 11.32
CA ASP A 101 -8.92 -4.92 11.10
C ASP A 101 -7.70 -5.83 11.33
N LEU A 102 -6.49 -5.29 11.48
CA LEU A 102 -5.27 -6.10 11.62
C LEU A 102 -5.35 -7.09 12.79
N GLN A 103 -5.94 -6.69 13.91
CA GLN A 103 -6.10 -7.55 15.08
C GLN A 103 -6.96 -8.79 14.79
N LYS A 104 -7.89 -8.71 13.82
CA LYS A 104 -8.77 -9.84 13.45
C LYS A 104 -7.99 -11.00 12.83
N TYR A 105 -6.83 -10.70 12.22
CA TYR A 105 -5.97 -11.65 11.53
C TYR A 105 -4.70 -12.01 12.31
N HIS A 106 -4.55 -11.50 13.53
CA HIS A 106 -3.37 -11.79 14.36
C HIS A 106 -3.19 -13.30 14.58
N GLY A 107 -2.02 -13.82 14.21
CA GLY A 107 -1.67 -15.23 14.37
C GLY A 107 -2.47 -16.20 13.50
N LYS A 108 -3.22 -15.72 12.50
CA LYS A 108 -4.02 -16.55 11.60
C LYS A 108 -3.39 -16.64 10.22
N ASP A 109 -3.46 -17.83 9.64
CA ASP A 109 -3.27 -18.03 8.21
C ASP A 109 -4.62 -17.80 7.51
N THR A 110 -4.67 -16.89 6.53
CA THR A 110 -5.92 -16.46 5.92
C THR A 110 -5.72 -16.17 4.44
N TRP A 111 -6.58 -16.80 3.61
CA TRP A 111 -6.69 -16.48 2.20
C TRP A 111 -7.51 -15.20 2.00
N PHE A 112 -6.95 -14.26 1.23
CA PHE A 112 -7.63 -13.05 0.82
C PHE A 112 -7.93 -13.08 -0.68
N GLN A 113 -9.11 -12.62 -1.07
CA GLN A 113 -9.48 -12.50 -2.47
C GLN A 113 -8.81 -11.25 -3.08
N LEU A 114 -8.00 -11.45 -4.13
CA LEU A 114 -7.43 -10.35 -4.90
C LEU A 114 -8.54 -9.50 -5.53
N GLN A 115 -8.43 -8.20 -5.35
CA GLN A 115 -9.28 -7.19 -5.98
C GLN A 115 -8.55 -6.58 -7.18
N PRO A 116 -9.28 -6.23 -8.26
CA PRO A 116 -8.71 -5.48 -9.36
C PRO A 116 -8.11 -4.16 -8.90
N VAL A 117 -7.04 -3.76 -9.58
CA VAL A 117 -6.39 -2.48 -9.41
C VAL A 117 -7.00 -1.49 -10.41
N SER A 118 -7.72 -0.47 -9.92
CA SER A 118 -8.21 0.63 -10.76
C SER A 118 -7.22 1.79 -10.73
N ALA A 119 -6.95 2.41 -11.88
CA ALA A 119 -6.08 3.59 -12.00
C ALA A 119 -6.49 4.73 -11.06
N ASP A 120 -7.80 4.97 -10.88
CA ASP A 120 -8.32 6.04 -10.00
C ASP A 120 -8.05 5.79 -8.51
N SER A 121 -7.95 4.52 -8.11
CA SER A 121 -7.62 4.13 -6.72
C SER A 121 -6.12 4.16 -6.43
N GLU A 122 -5.29 4.39 -7.45
CA GLU A 122 -3.83 4.29 -7.37
C GLU A 122 -3.12 5.53 -7.89
N VAL A 123 -3.78 6.69 -7.87
CA VAL A 123 -3.11 7.96 -8.18
C VAL A 123 -1.92 8.12 -7.24
N GLN A 124 -0.72 7.92 -7.79
CA GLN A 124 0.55 8.08 -7.10
C GLN A 124 1.07 9.48 -7.40
N GLY A 125 1.58 10.16 -6.38
CA GLY A 125 2.10 11.50 -6.52
C GLY A 125 2.01 12.24 -5.20
N LYS A 126 3.00 13.09 -4.93
CA LYS A 126 2.97 14.00 -3.79
C LYS A 126 3.14 15.39 -4.35
N VAL A 127 2.26 16.29 -3.94
CA VAL A 127 2.42 17.72 -4.21
C VAL A 127 2.94 18.36 -2.93
N HIS A 128 4.03 19.11 -3.04
CA HIS A 128 4.54 19.92 -1.95
C HIS A 128 3.89 21.29 -2.04
N LEU A 129 3.01 21.61 -1.08
CA LEU A 129 2.22 22.83 -1.05
C LEU A 129 2.51 23.62 0.23
N GLU A 130 2.70 24.92 0.10
CA GLU A 130 2.62 25.86 1.21
C GLU A 130 1.27 26.59 1.10
N LEU A 131 0.42 26.48 2.12
CA LEU A 131 -0.87 27.14 2.18
C LEU A 131 -0.83 28.22 3.25
N ARG A 132 -1.21 29.45 2.89
CA ARG A 132 -1.38 30.56 3.85
C ARG A 132 -2.83 31.02 3.79
N LEU A 133 -3.52 30.95 4.93
CA LEU A 133 -4.85 31.51 5.08
C LEU A 133 -4.70 32.97 5.52
N SER A 134 -5.13 33.91 4.68
CA SER A 134 -5.17 35.34 5.00
C SER A 134 -6.62 35.76 5.23
N GLU A 135 -6.97 36.03 6.49
CA GLU A 135 -8.28 36.57 6.87
C GLU A 135 -8.16 38.05 7.15
N VAL A 136 -8.99 38.86 6.49
CA VAL A 136 -9.15 40.28 6.84
C VAL A 136 -10.45 40.41 7.61
N ILE A 137 -10.33 40.71 8.91
CA ILE A 137 -11.47 41.14 9.72
C ILE A 137 -11.73 42.59 9.34
N THR A 138 -12.86 42.85 8.69
CA THR A 138 -13.31 44.22 8.45
C THR A 138 -13.99 44.77 9.72
N ASP A 139 -14.00 46.09 9.91
CA ASP A 139 -14.61 46.76 11.08
C ASP A 139 -16.11 46.46 11.26
N SER A 140 -16.75 45.85 10.25
CA SER A 140 -18.13 45.37 10.29
C SER A 140 -18.30 43.94 10.86
N GLY A 141 -17.20 43.27 11.24
CA GLY A 141 -17.21 41.87 11.67
C GLY A 141 -17.35 40.86 10.52
N ALA A 142 -17.44 41.31 9.28
CA ALA A 142 -17.48 40.43 8.11
C ALA A 142 -16.07 39.94 7.75
N ILE A 143 -15.93 38.61 7.65
CA ILE A 143 -14.72 37.93 7.17
C ILE A 143 -14.70 38.02 5.65
N ASN A 144 -13.64 38.58 5.08
CA ASN A 144 -13.39 38.52 3.64
C ASN A 144 -12.05 37.86 3.34
N HIS A 145 -12.02 37.00 2.32
CA HIS A 145 -10.80 36.41 1.79
C HIS A 145 -10.20 37.39 0.78
N LYS A 146 -9.08 38.04 1.11
CA LYS A 146 -8.34 38.87 0.15
C LYS A 146 -7.29 38.01 -0.53
N LEU A 147 -7.47 37.76 -1.82
CA LEU A 147 -6.45 37.17 -2.69
C LEU A 147 -5.31 38.19 -2.84
N ALA A 148 -4.11 37.78 -2.46
CA ALA A 148 -2.86 38.44 -2.85
C ALA A 148 -2.27 37.69 -4.05
#